data_AF-A0A950RMY6-F1
#
_entry.id   AF-A0A950RMY6-F1
#
_cell.length_a   1.000
_cell.length_b   1.000
_cell.length_c   1.000
_cell.angle_alpha   90.00
_cell.angle_beta   90.00
_cell.angle_gamma   90.00
#
_symmetry.space_group_name_H-M   'P 1'
#
loop_
_entity.id
_entity.type
_entity.pdbx_description
1 polymer ?
#
loop_
_entity_poly.entity_id
_entity_poly.type
_entity_poly.pdbx_seq_one_letter_code
_entity_poly.pdbx_strand_id
1 'polypeptide(L)' 'MACALTHAAIRRGHTALYVRTPRLLAELALSRGDGRYVRRLGQLARIGLLVLDDFLLAPPSVIEAKD' A
#
# COMPACT_ATOMS: atom_id res chain seq x y z
N MET A 1 -4.46 14.34 -7.08
CA MET A 1 -5.83 13.78 -7.13
C MET A 1 -6.05 12.68 -6.09
N ALA A 2 -5.11 11.74 -5.93
CA ALA A 2 -5.15 10.69 -4.91
C ALA A 2 -5.45 11.18 -3.47
N CYS A 3 -4.73 12.19 -2.96
CA CYS A 3 -5.00 12.72 -1.61
C CYS A 3 -6.42 13.28 -1.43
N ALA A 4 -6.97 13.93 -2.45
CA ALA A 4 -8.33 14.48 -2.39
C ALA A 4 -9.38 13.36 -2.30
N LEU A 5 -9.17 12.25 -3.03
CA LEU A 5 -10.01 11.06 -2.97
C LEU A 5 -9.95 10.40 -1.59
N THR A 6 -8.74 10.18 -1.06
CA THR A 6 -8.54 9.62 0.29
C THR A 6 -9.22 10.48 1.35
N HIS A 7 -9.06 11.81 1.29
CA HIS A 7 -9.73 12.73 2.21
C HIS A 7 -11.27 12.68 2.07
N ALA A 8 -11.78 12.57 0.84
CA ALA A 8 -13.22 12.47 0.60
C ALA A 8 -13.83 11.17 1.14
N ALA A 9 -13.07 10.06 1.12
CA ALA A 9 -13.47 8.78 1.70
C ALA A 9 -13.48 8.84 3.24
N ILE A 10 -12.45 9.45 3.85
CA ILE A 10 -12.40 9.65 5.31
C ILE A 10 -13.58 10.50 5.79
N ARG A 11 -13.91 11.59 5.09
CA ARG A 11 -15.09 12.43 5.44
C ARG A 11 -16.41 11.68 5.36
N ARG A 12 -16.48 10.60 4.59
CA ARG A 12 -17.67 9.73 4.47
C ARG A 12 -17.67 8.57 5.46
N GLY A 13 -16.71 8.52 6.39
CA GLY A 13 -16.61 7.47 7.41
C GLY A 13 -15.91 6.20 6.96
N HIS A 14 -15.24 6.20 5.79
CA HIS A 14 -14.46 5.06 5.33
C HIS A 14 -13.02 5.13 5.85
N THR A 15 -12.43 3.98 6.17
CA THR A 15 -10.98 3.86 6.33
C THR A 15 -10.32 4.02 4.97
N ALA A 16 -9.36 4.94 4.86
CA ALA A 16 -8.63 5.15 3.63
C ALA A 16 -7.14 5.36 3.90
N LEU A 17 -6.29 4.83 3.03
CA LEU A 17 -4.84 4.98 3.09
C LEU A 17 -4.31 5.39 1.72
N TYR A 18 -3.44 6.38 1.71
CA TYR A 18 -2.67 6.78 0.55
C TYR A 18 -1.20 6.42 0.81
N VAL A 19 -0.58 5.70 -0.13
CA VAL A 19 0.83 5.31 -0.03
C VAL A 19 1.48 5.26 -1.40
N ARG A 20 2.77 5.63 -1.47
CA ARG A 20 3.58 5.48 -2.67
C ARG A 20 3.96 4.01 -2.84
N THR A 21 3.71 3.45 -4.01
CA THR A 21 3.94 2.04 -4.33
C THR A 21 5.37 1.58 -4.00
N PRO A 22 6.45 2.29 -4.41
CA PRO A 22 7.81 1.82 -4.14
C PRO A 22 8.11 1.71 -2.64
N ARG A 23 7.59 2.65 -1.84
CA ARG A 23 7.74 2.62 -0.38
C ARG A 23 7.00 1.44 0.23
N LEU A 24 5.77 1.16 -0.23
CA LEU A 24 4.98 0.04 0.25
C LEU A 24 5.67 -1.30 -0.07
N LEU A 25 6.17 -1.46 -1.29
CA LEU A 25 6.85 -2.68 -1.72
C LEU A 25 8.16 -2.90 -0.96
N ALA A 26 8.96 -1.85 -0.72
CA ALA A 26 10.14 -1.93 0.13
C ALA A 26 9.80 -2.35 1.57
N GLU A 27 8.76 -1.77 2.17
CA GLU A 27 8.30 -2.14 3.51
C GLU A 27 7.81 -3.60 3.56
N LEU A 28 7.10 -4.05 2.53
CA LEU A 28 6.63 -5.43 2.40
C LEU A 28 7.81 -6.40 2.26
N ALA A 29 8.79 -6.10 1.40
CA ALA A 29 10.01 -6.88 1.22
C ALA A 29 10.79 -7.05 2.53
N LEU A 30 10.98 -5.96 3.29
CA LEU A 30 11.64 -6.01 4.61
C LEU A 30 10.87 -6.89 5.61
N SER A 31 9.54 -6.81 5.60
CA SER A 31 8.71 -7.57 6.56
C SER A 31 8.68 -9.09 6.33
N ARG A 32 9.20 -9.57 5.19
CA ARG A 32 9.33 -11.01 4.89
C ARG A 32 10.37 -11.69 5.77
N GLY A 33 11.47 -11.00 6.11
CA GLY A 33 12.54 -11.55 6.96
C GLY A 33 12.15 -11.70 8.43
N ASP A 34 11.20 -10.87 8.89
CA ASP A 34 10.88 -10.72 10.32
C ASP A 34 9.51 -11.30 10.71
N GLY A 35 8.86 -12.06 9.82
CA GLY A 35 7.54 -12.68 10.06
C GLY A 35 6.36 -11.70 10.12
N ARG A 36 6.57 -10.41 9.88
CA ARG A 36 5.54 -9.36 9.96
C ARG A 36 4.70 -9.22 8.68
N TYR A 37 5.12 -9.88 7.60
CA TYR A 37 4.52 -9.81 6.27
C TYR A 37 3.00 -10.09 6.27
N VAL A 38 2.59 -11.24 6.81
CA VAL A 38 1.17 -11.66 6.84
C VAL A 38 0.33 -10.68 7.67
N ARG A 39 0.86 -10.21 8.81
CA ARG A 39 0.17 -9.23 9.66
C ARG A 39 -0.06 -7.91 8.92
N ARG A 40 0.96 -7.44 8.18
CA ARG A 40 0.88 -6.19 7.41
C ARG A 40 -0.10 -6.32 6.25
N LEU A 41 -0.09 -7.44 5.52
CA LEU A 41 -1.12 -7.72 4.50
C LEU A 41 -2.53 -7.75 5.09
N GLY A 42 -2.71 -8.39 6.25
CA GLY A 42 -3.99 -8.39 6.96
C GLY A 42 -4.45 -6.99 7.39
N GLN A 43 -3.54 -6.09 7.75
CA GLN A 43 -3.86 -4.70 8.05
C GLN A 43 -4.30 -3.94 6.81
N LEU A 44 -3.59 -4.10 5.69
CA LEU A 44 -3.92 -3.46 4.41
C LEU A 44 -5.28 -3.93 3.88
N ALA A 45 -5.59 -5.22 4.00
CA ALA A 45 -6.85 -5.81 3.54
C ALA A 45 -8.10 -5.28 4.28
N ARG A 46 -7.92 -4.67 5.47
CA ARG A 46 -9.02 -4.08 6.26
C ARG A 46 -9.32 -2.62 5.87
N ILE A 47 -8.53 -2.03 4.99
CA ILE A 47 -8.68 -0.63 4.57
C ILE A 47 -9.75 -0.59 3.47
N GLY A 48 -10.80 0.21 3.68
CA GLY A 48 -11.91 0.33 2.73
C GLY A 48 -11.52 1.02 1.42
N LEU A 49 -10.50 1.88 1.45
CA LEU A 49 -9.90 2.48 0.26
C LEU A 49 -8.37 2.55 0.39
N LEU A 50 -7.65 1.72 -0.36
CA LEU A 50 -6.19 1.79 -0.48
C LEU A 50 -5.82 2.43 -1.82
N VAL A 51 -5.18 3.60 -1.77
CA VAL A 51 -4.70 4.31 -2.96
C VAL A 51 -3.19 4.11 -3.06
N LEU A 52 -2.77 3.45 -4.15
CA LEU A 52 -1.38 3.20 -4.51
C LEU A 52 -0.96 4.21 -5.59
N ASP A 53 -0.04 5.11 -5.25
CA ASP A 53 0.50 6.10 -6.19
C ASP A 53 1.86 5.64 -6.73
N ASP A 54 2.28 6.16 -7.89
CA ASP A 54 3.49 5.74 -8.61
C ASP A 54 3.59 4.25 -8.98
N PHE A 55 2.47 3.56 -9.16
CA PHE A 55 2.53 2.17 -9.59
C PHE A 55 3.19 2.09 -10.98
N LEU A 56 4.24 1.27 -11.13
CA LEU A 56 5.00 1.06 -12.38
C LEU A 56 5.69 2.29 -12.99
N LEU A 57 5.81 3.42 -12.28
CA LEU A 57 6.57 4.58 -12.77
C LEU A 57 8.09 4.33 -12.80
N ALA A 58 8.57 3.34 -12.05
CA ALA A 58 9.87 2.72 -12.21
C ALA A 58 9.65 1.20 -12.28
N PRO A 59 10.47 0.43 -13.04
CA PRO A 59 10.35 -1.01 -13.08
C PRO A 59 10.49 -1.55 -11.65
N PRO A 60 9.50 -2.31 -11.13
CA PRO A 60 9.67 -2.99 -9.86
C PRO A 60 10.86 -3.94 -9.98
N SER A 61 11.65 -4.06 -8.91
CA SER A 61 12.70 -5.07 -8.87
C SER A 61 12.09 -6.48 -9.02
N VAL A 62 12.89 -7.47 -9.43
CA VAL A 62 12.42 -8.86 -9.61
C VAL A 62 11.72 -9.42 -8.36
N ILE A 63 12.12 -8.94 -7.17
CA ILE A 63 11.52 -9.33 -5.89
C ILE A 63 10.13 -8.71 -5.72
N GLU A 64 9.95 -7.47 -6.16
CA GLU A 64 8.71 -6.71 -6.05
C GLU A 64 7.69 -7.06 -7.14
N ALA A 65 8.13 -7.58 -8.29
CA ALA A 65 7.28 -7.94 -9.43
C ALA A 65 6.58 -9.30 -9.30
N LYS A 66 6.86 -10.06 -8.22
CA LYS A 66 6.38 -11.44 -8.03
C LYS A 66 5.09 -11.52 -7.20
N ASP A 67 4.60 -10.38 -6.72
CA ASP A 67 3.41 -10.23 -5.86
C ASP A 67 2.29 -9.47 -6.58
#